data_AF-A0AB36X9G3-F1
#
_entry.id   AF-A0AB36X9G3-F1
#
_cell.length_a   1.000
_cell.length_b   1.000
_cell.length_c   1.000
_cell.angle_alpha   90.00
_cell.angle_beta   90.00
_cell.angle_gamma   90.00
#
_symmetry.space_group_name_H-M   'P 1'
#
loop_
_entity.id
_entity.type
_entity.pdbx_description
1 polymer ?
#
loop_
_entity_poly.entity_id
_entity_poly.type
_entity_poly.pdbx_seq_one_letter_code
_entity_poly.pdbx_strand_id
1 'polypeptide(L)'
;MTTTTQQQIASNSAYWNKRTAAERKWIVENLKNDEAFNARIQEYFDKALTNIQKDINSEFAKYAAYSNDSMAGARQAVMATDIKAYQVEAKRIVDDARKMYNGEPLKYSDFSKDVNDRLKLYNATMRINRLEMLKSEIGQEMLDAHMKVNADLISKLSDDYQSEIKRQAGILGETVSKGGYTDLAKLLSKREGDYTFSQRIWINQDILKAELDELLTAATIQGQSPLKIARKLRGQVAETVNNHRYVTERIARTESARIQTQAQLDSFNKFGYDYCKWVAEPSACDICKEISEGGRAGRGIYRVDDVPDIPVHPNCRCSIAAYAPGDEAK
;
A
#
# COMPACT_ATOMS: atom_id res chain seq x y z
N MET A 1 -9.04 -33.26 45.49
CA MET A 1 -8.46 -33.21 44.13
C MET A 1 -9.07 -32.13 43.23
N THR A 2 -10.15 -31.45 43.63
CA THR A 2 -10.85 -30.42 42.81
C THR A 2 -10.24 -29.02 42.89
N THR A 3 -9.56 -28.67 44.00
CA THR A 3 -9.02 -27.32 44.24
C THR A 3 -7.78 -26.99 43.40
N THR A 4 -6.91 -27.98 43.15
CA THR A 4 -5.67 -27.82 42.37
C THR A 4 -5.97 -27.61 40.88
N THR A 5 -6.98 -28.29 40.34
CA THR A 5 -7.41 -28.17 38.94
C THR A 5 -8.05 -26.81 38.66
N GLN A 6 -8.87 -26.28 39.58
CA GLN A 6 -9.46 -24.94 39.43
C GLN A 6 -8.43 -23.81 39.57
N GLN A 7 -7.42 -23.94 40.43
CA GLN A 7 -6.33 -22.97 40.54
C GLN A 7 -5.42 -22.96 39.29
N GLN A 8 -5.11 -24.12 38.71
CA GLN A 8 -4.36 -24.20 37.43
C GLN A 8 -5.15 -23.60 36.25
N ILE A 9 -6.46 -23.81 36.18
CA ILE A 9 -7.31 -23.20 35.14
C ILE A 9 -7.35 -21.66 35.29
N ALA A 10 -7.40 -21.15 36.52
CA ALA A 10 -7.42 -19.71 36.79
C ALA A 10 -6.06 -19.01 36.53
N SER A 11 -4.92 -19.64 36.84
CA SER A 11 -3.58 -19.10 36.53
C SER A 11 -3.31 -19.09 35.02
N ASN A 12 -3.73 -20.15 34.32
CA ASN A 12 -3.64 -20.30 32.86
C ASN A 12 -4.46 -19.21 32.12
N SER A 13 -5.67 -18.91 32.62
CA SER A 13 -6.46 -17.77 32.14
C SER A 13 -5.71 -16.44 32.33
N ALA A 14 -5.06 -16.22 33.48
CA ALA A 14 -4.37 -14.97 33.75
C ALA A 14 -3.14 -14.72 32.87
N TYR A 15 -2.31 -15.74 32.60
CA TYR A 15 -1.17 -15.62 31.66
C TYR A 15 -1.65 -15.25 30.26
N TRP A 16 -2.60 -16.02 29.72
CA TRP A 16 -3.11 -15.78 28.37
C TRP A 16 -3.91 -14.48 28.25
N ASN A 17 -4.61 -14.04 29.31
CA ASN A 17 -5.25 -12.73 29.33
C ASN A 17 -4.23 -11.60 29.24
N LYS A 18 -3.11 -11.69 29.98
CA LYS A 18 -2.01 -10.72 29.89
C LYS A 18 -1.35 -10.73 28.51
N ARG A 19 -1.05 -11.92 27.97
CA ARG A 19 -0.42 -12.08 26.64
C ARG A 19 -1.33 -11.56 25.53
N THR A 20 -2.60 -11.93 25.55
CA THR A 20 -3.61 -11.44 24.58
C THR A 20 -3.80 -9.93 24.70
N ALA A 21 -3.81 -9.37 25.91
CA ALA A 21 -3.89 -7.92 26.10
C ALA A 21 -2.65 -7.18 25.57
N ALA A 22 -1.46 -7.75 25.75
CA ALA A 22 -0.22 -7.20 25.19
C ALA A 22 -0.22 -7.24 23.65
N GLU A 23 -0.66 -8.34 23.05
CA GLU A 23 -0.83 -8.45 21.59
C GLU A 23 -1.87 -7.45 21.07
N ARG A 24 -3.02 -7.32 21.73
CA ARG A 24 -4.04 -6.31 21.35
C ARG A 24 -3.52 -4.89 21.45
N LYS A 25 -2.72 -4.58 22.48
CA LYS A 25 -2.08 -3.26 22.61
C LYS A 25 -1.12 -2.99 21.45
N TRP A 26 -0.32 -3.99 21.09
CA TRP A 26 0.57 -3.91 19.92
C TRP A 26 -0.20 -3.74 18.60
N ILE A 27 -1.32 -4.45 18.42
CA ILE A 27 -2.20 -4.26 17.26
C ILE A 27 -2.70 -2.81 17.18
N VAL A 28 -3.10 -2.22 18.31
CA VAL A 28 -3.52 -0.80 18.37
C VAL A 28 -2.38 0.15 18.01
N GLU A 29 -1.14 -0.15 18.41
CA GLU A 29 0.04 0.63 18.04
C GLU A 29 0.37 0.50 16.54
N ASN A 30 0.21 -0.69 15.96
CA ASN A 30 0.35 -0.89 14.52
C ASN A 30 -0.72 -0.15 13.72
N LEU A 31 -1.98 -0.15 14.18
CA LEU A 31 -3.05 0.63 13.56
C LEU A 31 -2.67 2.12 13.48
N LYS A 32 -2.06 2.67 14.53
CA LYS A 32 -1.55 4.05 14.53
C LYS A 32 -0.38 4.25 13.57
N ASN A 33 0.55 3.28 13.48
CA ASN A 33 1.64 3.31 12.52
C ASN A 33 1.10 3.31 11.08
N ASP A 34 0.08 2.50 10.81
CA ASP A 34 -0.58 2.46 9.51
C ASP A 34 -1.32 3.75 9.21
N GLU A 35 -2.02 4.35 10.18
CA GLU A 35 -2.62 5.68 10.04
C GLU A 35 -1.58 6.75 9.68
N ALA A 36 -0.42 6.74 10.34
CA ALA A 36 0.68 7.64 10.02
C ALA A 36 1.23 7.39 8.59
N PHE A 37 1.27 6.14 8.14
CA PHE A 37 1.64 5.82 6.76
C PHE A 37 0.57 6.26 5.75
N ASN A 38 -0.71 6.06 6.06
CA ASN A 38 -1.81 6.51 5.21
C ASN A 38 -1.81 8.03 5.06
N ALA A 39 -1.45 8.77 6.12
CA ALA A 39 -1.28 10.23 6.03
C ALA A 39 -0.18 10.62 5.03
N ARG A 40 0.93 9.86 4.93
CA ARG A 40 1.96 10.08 3.90
C ARG A 40 1.45 9.76 2.50
N ILE A 41 0.74 8.64 2.33
CA ILE A 41 0.08 8.31 1.05
C ILE A 41 -0.86 9.44 0.64
N GLN A 42 -1.67 9.92 1.58
CA GLN A 42 -2.58 11.02 1.36
C GLN A 42 -1.85 12.28 0.92
N GLU A 43 -0.75 12.66 1.56
CA GLU A 43 0.06 13.81 1.15
C GLU A 43 0.53 13.70 -0.31
N TYR A 44 1.00 12.53 -0.74
CA TYR A 44 1.43 12.32 -2.12
C TYR A 44 0.28 12.45 -3.13
N PHE A 45 -0.88 11.86 -2.81
CA PHE A 45 -2.06 11.94 -3.66
C PHE A 45 -2.67 13.35 -3.67
N ASP A 46 -2.70 14.05 -2.54
CA ASP A 46 -3.23 15.41 -2.42
C ASP A 46 -2.36 16.41 -3.18
N LYS A 47 -1.03 16.25 -3.12
CA LYS A 47 -0.10 17.03 -3.93
C LYS A 47 -0.32 16.80 -5.42
N ALA A 48 -0.41 15.53 -5.84
CA ALA A 48 -0.61 15.20 -7.24
C ALA A 48 -1.99 15.68 -7.73
N LEU A 49 -3.04 15.57 -6.91
CA LEU A 49 -4.37 16.11 -7.21
C LEU A 49 -4.34 17.63 -7.36
N THR A 50 -3.61 18.34 -6.50
CA THR A 50 -3.44 19.79 -6.58
C THR A 50 -2.79 20.20 -7.90
N ASN A 51 -1.73 19.49 -8.30
CA ASN A 51 -1.05 19.74 -9.57
C ASN A 51 -1.94 19.39 -10.77
N ILE A 52 -2.60 18.24 -10.76
CA ILE A 52 -3.58 17.85 -11.79
C ILE A 52 -4.66 18.92 -11.97
N GLN A 53 -5.22 19.42 -10.87
CA GLN A 53 -6.24 20.47 -10.94
C GLN A 53 -5.67 21.76 -11.54
N LYS A 54 -4.43 22.11 -11.21
CA LYS A 54 -3.73 23.26 -11.81
C LYS A 54 -3.53 23.07 -13.32
N ASP A 55 -3.13 21.88 -13.76
CA ASP A 55 -2.89 21.57 -15.17
C ASP A 55 -4.20 21.60 -15.96
N ILE A 56 -5.26 20.97 -15.43
CA ILE A 56 -6.62 21.07 -16.00
C ILE A 56 -7.03 22.54 -16.13
N ASN A 57 -6.86 23.35 -15.10
CA ASN A 57 -7.27 24.76 -15.16
C ASN A 57 -6.48 25.55 -16.19
N SER A 58 -5.17 25.33 -16.25
CA SER A 58 -4.25 25.97 -17.18
C SER A 58 -4.62 25.62 -18.62
N GLU A 59 -4.77 24.33 -18.93
CA GLU A 59 -5.07 23.88 -20.29
C GLU A 59 -6.48 24.28 -20.73
N PHE A 60 -7.49 24.17 -19.87
CA PHE A 60 -8.83 24.61 -20.24
C PHE A 60 -8.94 26.14 -20.41
N ALA A 61 -8.16 26.93 -19.68
CA ALA A 61 -8.06 28.38 -19.91
C ALA A 61 -7.42 28.68 -21.28
N LYS A 62 -6.37 27.93 -21.64
CA LYS A 62 -5.75 28.01 -22.98
C LYS A 62 -6.76 27.64 -24.07
N TYR A 63 -7.57 26.59 -23.88
CA TYR A 63 -8.60 26.20 -24.87
C TYR A 63 -9.60 27.33 -25.13
N ALA A 64 -10.07 27.98 -24.06
CA ALA A 64 -11.00 29.10 -24.18
C ALA A 64 -10.38 30.29 -24.93
N ALA A 65 -9.11 30.62 -24.63
CA ALA A 65 -8.38 31.72 -25.25
C ALA A 65 -8.15 31.51 -26.76
N TYR A 66 -7.87 30.27 -27.18
CA TYR A 66 -7.53 29.98 -28.58
C TYR A 66 -8.73 29.76 -29.50
N SER A 67 -9.93 29.60 -28.95
CA SER A 67 -11.07 29.14 -29.75
C SER A 67 -12.40 29.80 -29.37
N ASN A 68 -12.34 31.07 -28.95
CA ASN A 68 -13.51 31.90 -28.62
C ASN A 68 -14.50 31.17 -27.68
N ASP A 69 -13.98 30.66 -26.56
CA ASP A 69 -14.72 29.89 -25.54
C ASP A 69 -15.31 28.55 -26.03
N SER A 70 -14.71 27.93 -27.07
CA SER A 70 -15.03 26.58 -27.52
C SER A 70 -13.91 25.57 -27.24
N MET A 71 -14.23 24.27 -27.27
CA MET A 71 -13.26 23.18 -27.06
C MET A 71 -12.34 22.90 -28.27
N ALA A 72 -12.44 23.67 -29.36
CA ALA A 72 -11.58 23.46 -30.54
C ALA A 72 -10.07 23.61 -30.22
N GLY A 73 -9.73 24.36 -29.17
CA GLY A 73 -8.36 24.54 -28.67
C GLY A 73 -7.71 23.25 -28.21
N ALA A 74 -8.49 22.24 -27.77
CA ALA A 74 -7.98 20.95 -27.31
C ALA A 74 -7.29 20.15 -28.42
N ARG A 75 -7.68 20.39 -29.70
CA ARG A 75 -7.11 19.72 -30.88
C ARG A 75 -5.92 20.45 -31.49
N GLN A 76 -5.54 21.61 -30.94
CA GLN A 76 -4.45 22.38 -31.49
C GLN A 76 -3.09 21.71 -31.25
N ALA A 77 -2.14 22.06 -32.10
CA ALA A 77 -0.75 21.68 -31.94
C ALA A 77 -0.20 22.23 -30.62
N VAL A 78 0.62 21.41 -29.98
CA VAL A 78 1.27 21.75 -28.71
C VAL A 78 2.42 22.71 -28.96
N MET A 79 2.57 23.73 -28.11
CA MET A 79 3.66 24.69 -28.22
C MET A 79 5.00 24.05 -27.80
N ALA A 80 6.08 24.42 -28.48
CA ALA A 80 7.43 23.94 -28.15
C ALA A 80 7.85 24.28 -26.71
N THR A 81 7.35 25.38 -26.15
CA THR A 81 7.57 25.76 -24.75
C THR A 81 6.90 24.80 -23.77
N ASP A 82 5.66 24.39 -24.04
CA ASP A 82 4.91 23.45 -23.22
C ASP A 82 5.59 22.05 -23.27
N ILE A 83 6.02 21.60 -24.46
CA ILE A 83 6.80 20.37 -24.63
C ILE A 83 8.09 20.40 -23.80
N LYS A 84 8.80 21.53 -23.81
CA LYS A 84 10.05 21.67 -23.04
C LYS A 84 9.78 21.62 -21.54
N ALA A 85 8.72 22.25 -21.05
CA ALA A 85 8.34 22.20 -19.64
C ALA A 85 8.04 20.76 -19.19
N TYR A 86 7.23 20.04 -19.99
CA TYR A 86 6.93 18.63 -19.76
C TYR A 86 8.21 17.77 -19.70
N GLN A 87 9.16 17.98 -20.62
CA GLN A 87 10.41 17.22 -20.67
C GLN A 87 11.31 17.48 -19.46
N VAL A 88 11.33 18.71 -18.95
CA VAL A 88 12.07 19.06 -17.72
C VAL A 88 11.50 18.30 -16.53
N GLU A 89 10.17 18.27 -16.40
CA GLU A 89 9.51 17.56 -15.32
C GLU A 89 9.68 16.03 -15.44
N ALA A 90 9.53 15.48 -16.65
CA ALA A 90 9.82 14.07 -16.94
C ALA A 90 11.23 13.68 -16.47
N LYS A 91 12.22 14.53 -16.77
CA LYS A 91 13.60 14.30 -16.39
C LYS A 91 13.77 14.34 -14.87
N ARG A 92 13.14 15.30 -14.19
CA ARG A 92 13.16 15.37 -12.72
C ARG A 92 12.62 14.08 -12.12
N ILE A 93 11.48 13.59 -12.60
CA ILE A 93 10.86 12.36 -12.12
C ILE A 93 11.79 11.15 -12.33
N VAL A 94 12.39 10.99 -13.51
CA VAL A 94 13.36 9.91 -13.78
C VAL A 94 14.58 10.01 -12.87
N ASP A 95 15.12 11.21 -12.66
CA ASP A 95 16.29 11.42 -11.82
C ASP A 95 15.98 11.13 -10.35
N ASP A 96 14.80 11.50 -9.86
CA ASP A 96 14.34 11.15 -8.52
C ASP A 96 14.09 9.65 -8.38
N ALA A 97 13.54 9.00 -9.41
CA ALA A 97 13.41 7.54 -9.49
C ALA A 97 14.75 6.82 -9.25
N ARG A 98 15.81 7.33 -9.89
CA ARG A 98 17.16 6.76 -9.79
C ARG A 98 17.77 6.97 -8.41
N LYS A 99 17.60 8.16 -7.82
CA LYS A 99 18.16 8.49 -6.49
C LYS A 99 17.59 7.59 -5.40
N MET A 100 16.31 7.20 -5.50
CA MET A 100 15.66 6.32 -4.53
C MET A 100 16.35 4.94 -4.40
N TYR A 101 17.19 4.53 -5.37
CA TYR A 101 17.76 3.18 -5.43
C TYR A 101 19.30 3.10 -5.52
N ASN A 102 20.03 4.20 -5.28
CA ASN A 102 21.51 4.25 -5.42
C ASN A 102 22.31 3.43 -4.36
N GLY A 103 21.83 2.28 -3.88
CA GLY A 103 22.54 1.45 -2.87
C GLY A 103 22.03 0.02 -2.60
N GLU A 104 21.59 -0.75 -3.61
CA GLU A 104 21.14 -2.19 -3.64
C GLU A 104 21.20 -3.12 -2.38
N PRO A 105 20.31 -4.15 -2.25
CA PRO A 105 19.49 -4.76 -3.32
C PRO A 105 18.01 -5.03 -2.95
N LEU A 106 17.11 -4.67 -3.86
CA LEU A 106 15.87 -5.42 -4.15
C LEU A 106 15.55 -5.22 -5.62
N LYS A 107 16.09 -6.07 -6.49
CA LYS A 107 15.76 -6.08 -7.92
C LYS A 107 14.38 -6.68 -8.17
N TYR A 108 13.38 -5.99 -7.64
CA TYR A 108 12.02 -6.07 -8.10
C TYR A 108 11.85 -4.96 -9.16
N SER A 109 11.25 -5.27 -10.32
CA SER A 109 11.26 -4.51 -11.60
C SER A 109 11.92 -3.13 -11.53
N ASP A 110 13.02 -2.92 -12.27
CA ASP A 110 13.77 -1.65 -12.25
C ASP A 110 12.79 -0.48 -12.38
N PHE A 111 12.55 0.18 -11.27
CA PHE A 111 11.55 1.22 -11.16
C PHE A 111 11.88 2.38 -12.10
N SER A 112 13.16 2.66 -12.27
CA SER A 112 13.62 3.64 -13.24
C SER A 112 13.28 3.21 -14.67
N LYS A 113 13.29 1.90 -14.97
CA LYS A 113 12.81 1.34 -16.23
C LYS A 113 11.29 1.48 -16.38
N ASP A 114 10.50 1.10 -15.37
CA ASP A 114 9.03 1.21 -15.40
C ASP A 114 8.57 2.68 -15.57
N VAL A 115 9.25 3.60 -14.90
CA VAL A 115 9.06 5.05 -15.03
C VAL A 115 9.45 5.53 -16.42
N ASN A 116 10.62 5.13 -16.91
CA ASN A 116 11.09 5.51 -18.24
C ASN A 116 10.19 4.99 -19.36
N ASP A 117 9.70 3.75 -19.25
CA ASP A 117 8.83 3.15 -20.25
C ASP A 117 7.46 3.85 -20.31
N ARG A 118 6.87 4.21 -19.17
CA ARG A 118 5.65 5.03 -19.11
C ARG A 118 5.89 6.44 -19.66
N LEU A 119 6.99 7.10 -19.29
CA LEU A 119 7.31 8.43 -19.81
C LEU A 119 7.58 8.43 -21.31
N LYS A 120 8.17 7.36 -21.88
CA LYS A 120 8.30 7.22 -23.34
C LYS A 120 6.94 7.15 -24.02
N LEU A 121 6.01 6.38 -23.46
CA LEU A 121 4.64 6.29 -23.98
C LEU A 121 3.98 7.67 -23.97
N TYR A 122 4.02 8.37 -22.85
CA TYR A 122 3.45 9.71 -22.73
C TYR A 122 4.12 10.74 -23.66
N ASN A 123 5.45 10.68 -23.81
CA ASN A 123 6.18 11.55 -24.74
C ASN A 123 5.75 11.33 -26.20
N ALA A 124 5.37 10.11 -26.57
CA ALA A 124 4.92 9.79 -27.92
C ALA A 124 3.51 10.33 -28.18
N THR A 125 2.59 10.19 -27.21
CA THR A 125 1.19 10.61 -27.36
C THR A 125 1.01 12.12 -27.20
N MET A 126 1.72 12.78 -26.28
CA MET A 126 1.53 14.20 -25.98
C MET A 126 1.72 15.13 -27.18
N ARG A 127 2.50 14.71 -28.19
CA ARG A 127 2.81 15.53 -29.38
C ARG A 127 1.65 15.62 -30.37
N ILE A 128 0.60 14.82 -30.17
CA ILE A 128 -0.53 14.75 -31.09
C ILE A 128 -1.39 16.02 -30.99
N ASN A 129 -1.80 16.39 -29.78
CA ASN A 129 -2.63 17.56 -29.52
C ASN A 129 -2.58 17.96 -28.03
N ARG A 130 -3.16 19.11 -27.68
CA ARG A 130 -3.16 19.60 -26.29
C ARG A 130 -3.92 18.72 -25.30
N LEU A 131 -4.98 18.02 -25.72
CA LEU A 131 -5.66 17.06 -24.83
C LEU A 131 -4.70 15.92 -24.44
N GLU A 132 -3.96 15.38 -25.41
CA GLU A 132 -2.97 14.34 -25.14
C GLU A 132 -1.79 14.86 -24.32
N MET A 133 -1.44 16.14 -24.43
CA MET A 133 -0.49 16.78 -23.52
C MET A 133 -1.02 16.82 -22.09
N LEU A 134 -2.24 17.32 -21.88
CA LEU A 134 -2.85 17.37 -20.55
C LEU A 134 -2.92 15.98 -19.89
N LYS A 135 -3.36 14.97 -20.65
CA LYS A 135 -3.35 13.57 -20.20
C LYS A 135 -1.95 13.10 -19.80
N SER A 136 -0.92 13.53 -20.52
CA SER A 136 0.47 13.15 -20.21
C SER A 136 0.99 13.85 -18.97
N GLU A 137 0.70 15.14 -18.79
CA GLU A 137 1.04 15.92 -17.59
C GLU A 137 0.41 15.29 -16.35
N ILE A 138 -0.89 14.96 -16.41
CA ILE A 138 -1.59 14.22 -15.36
C ILE A 138 -0.92 12.87 -15.10
N GLY A 139 -0.50 12.19 -16.17
CA GLY A 139 0.27 10.95 -16.08
C GLY A 139 1.58 11.10 -15.32
N GLN A 140 2.30 12.23 -15.44
CA GLN A 140 3.53 12.52 -14.71
C GLN A 140 3.28 12.73 -13.22
N GLU A 141 2.24 13.49 -12.88
CA GLU A 141 1.88 13.76 -11.48
C GLU A 141 1.48 12.47 -10.75
N MET A 142 0.70 11.62 -11.41
CA MET A 142 0.36 10.30 -10.87
C MET A 142 1.58 9.41 -10.75
N LEU A 143 2.47 9.41 -11.76
CA LEU A 143 3.70 8.64 -11.72
C LEU A 143 4.55 9.02 -10.50
N ASP A 144 4.82 10.32 -10.30
CA ASP A 144 5.62 10.83 -9.18
C ASP A 144 5.03 10.44 -7.80
N ALA A 145 3.70 10.48 -7.64
CA ALA A 145 3.04 10.06 -6.40
C ALA A 145 3.18 8.55 -6.14
N HIS A 146 2.84 7.71 -7.12
CA HIS A 146 2.92 6.24 -6.97
C HIS A 146 4.35 5.78 -6.73
N MET A 147 5.29 6.47 -7.36
CA MET A 147 6.70 6.24 -7.17
C MET A 147 7.14 6.38 -5.70
N LYS A 148 6.76 7.50 -5.08
CA LYS A 148 7.07 7.76 -3.66
C LYS A 148 6.37 6.77 -2.73
N VAL A 149 5.10 6.46 -3.01
CA VAL A 149 4.36 5.45 -2.23
C VAL A 149 5.07 4.11 -2.26
N ASN A 150 5.50 3.65 -3.44
CA ASN A 150 6.16 2.35 -3.58
C ASN A 150 7.49 2.30 -2.81
N ALA A 151 8.30 3.35 -2.91
CA ALA A 151 9.58 3.44 -2.20
C ALA A 151 9.38 3.46 -0.67
N ASP A 152 8.47 4.30 -0.18
CA ASP A 152 8.19 4.39 1.25
C ASP A 152 7.54 3.10 1.80
N LEU A 153 6.70 2.43 1.01
CA LEU A 153 6.11 1.15 1.40
C LEU A 153 7.19 0.07 1.52
N ILE A 154 8.12 -0.04 0.56
CA ILE A 154 9.25 -0.98 0.67
C ILE A 154 10.04 -0.73 1.96
N SER A 155 10.33 0.55 2.26
CA SER A 155 11.02 0.94 3.49
C SER A 155 10.22 0.53 4.74
N LYS A 156 8.93 0.88 4.79
CA LYS A 156 8.03 0.51 5.90
C LYS A 156 7.95 -0.99 6.10
N LEU A 157 7.74 -1.78 5.04
CA LEU A 157 7.64 -3.24 5.15
C LEU A 157 8.95 -3.86 5.64
N SER A 158 10.09 -3.30 5.21
CA SER A 158 11.41 -3.71 5.70
C SER A 158 11.56 -3.44 7.20
N ASP A 159 11.17 -2.25 7.64
CA ASP A 159 11.21 -1.84 9.05
C ASP A 159 10.23 -2.63 9.92
N ASP A 160 9.01 -2.87 9.43
CA ASP A 160 7.97 -3.66 10.09
C ASP A 160 8.48 -5.09 10.35
N TYR A 161 9.09 -5.72 9.34
CA TYR A 161 9.65 -7.07 9.45
C TYR A 161 10.76 -7.15 10.51
N GLN A 162 11.74 -6.24 10.43
CA GLN A 162 12.88 -6.24 11.36
C GLN A 162 12.45 -5.90 12.80
N SER A 163 11.48 -4.99 12.95
CA SER A 163 10.95 -4.62 14.25
C SER A 163 10.17 -5.76 14.87
N GLU A 164 9.39 -6.51 14.08
CA GLU A 164 8.64 -7.66 14.58
C GLU A 164 9.55 -8.82 14.98
N ILE A 165 10.61 -9.12 14.22
CA ILE A 165 11.63 -10.10 14.64
C ILE A 165 12.24 -9.72 15.99
N LYS A 166 12.63 -8.45 16.17
CA LYS A 166 13.21 -7.96 17.44
C LYS A 166 12.22 -8.10 18.60
N ARG A 167 10.95 -7.75 18.35
CA ARG A 167 9.88 -7.87 19.33
C ARG A 167 9.67 -9.32 19.74
N GLN A 168 9.58 -10.24 18.77
CA GLN A 168 9.39 -11.67 19.05
C GLN A 168 10.58 -12.24 19.83
N ALA A 169 11.82 -11.93 19.45
CA ALA A 169 12.99 -12.33 20.23
C ALA A 169 12.90 -11.85 21.69
N GLY A 170 12.54 -10.58 21.92
CA GLY A 170 12.35 -10.03 23.26
C GLY A 170 11.21 -10.69 24.06
N ILE A 171 10.09 -11.01 23.41
CA ILE A 171 8.96 -11.72 24.04
C ILE A 171 9.33 -13.15 24.43
N LEU A 172 10.15 -13.81 23.62
CA LEU A 172 10.54 -15.20 23.80
C LEU A 172 11.78 -15.38 24.68
N GLY A 173 12.39 -14.27 25.14
CA GLY A 173 13.60 -14.28 25.97
C GLY A 173 14.87 -14.62 25.19
N GLU A 174 14.83 -14.44 23.87
CA GLU A 174 15.87 -14.83 22.93
C GLU A 174 16.58 -13.62 22.34
N THR A 175 17.74 -13.85 21.71
CA THR A 175 18.47 -12.80 20.99
C THR A 175 18.30 -12.95 19.48
N VAL A 176 18.26 -11.81 18.76
CA VAL A 176 18.19 -11.83 17.30
C VAL A 176 19.54 -12.30 16.75
N SER A 177 19.65 -13.59 16.43
CA SER A 177 20.82 -14.18 15.78
C SER A 177 20.71 -14.19 14.26
N LYS A 178 21.83 -14.24 13.53
CA LYS A 178 21.85 -14.33 12.06
C LYS A 178 21.29 -15.69 11.59
N GLY A 179 20.55 -15.69 10.47
CA GLY A 179 20.01 -16.90 9.83
C GLY A 179 18.67 -17.38 10.41
N GLY A 180 17.96 -18.25 9.69
CA GLY A 180 16.65 -18.78 10.11
C GLY A 180 15.47 -17.83 9.94
N TYR A 181 15.67 -16.68 9.28
CA TYR A 181 14.61 -15.76 8.87
C TYR A 181 14.49 -15.75 7.35
N THR A 182 13.29 -15.48 6.84
CA THR A 182 13.05 -15.33 5.41
C THR A 182 13.88 -14.17 4.87
N ASP A 183 14.47 -14.39 3.70
CA ASP A 183 15.16 -13.35 2.97
C ASP A 183 14.17 -12.23 2.59
N LEU A 184 14.47 -11.00 3.04
CA LEU A 184 13.57 -9.86 2.88
C LEU A 184 13.26 -9.59 1.41
N ALA A 185 14.21 -9.87 0.50
CA ALA A 185 13.99 -9.71 -0.93
C ALA A 185 12.98 -10.69 -1.48
N LYS A 186 13.11 -11.96 -1.11
CA LYS A 186 12.13 -12.99 -1.46
C LYS A 186 10.76 -12.67 -0.87
N LEU A 187 10.72 -12.17 0.37
CA LEU A 187 9.47 -11.87 1.06
C LEU A 187 8.70 -10.70 0.42
N LEU A 188 9.41 -9.62 0.08
CA LEU A 188 8.83 -8.46 -0.62
C LEU A 188 8.48 -8.78 -2.07
N SER A 189 9.19 -9.74 -2.68
CA SER A 189 8.90 -10.23 -4.03
C SER A 189 7.89 -11.39 -4.07
N LYS A 190 7.31 -11.77 -2.92
CA LYS A 190 6.28 -12.80 -2.86
C LYS A 190 5.03 -12.31 -3.59
N ARG A 191 4.50 -13.14 -4.47
CA ARG A 191 3.27 -12.87 -5.22
C ARG A 191 2.05 -13.24 -4.37
N GLU A 192 1.04 -12.38 -4.42
CA GLU A 192 -0.31 -12.63 -3.94
C GLU A 192 -1.19 -12.85 -5.18
N GLY A 193 -1.56 -14.11 -5.43
CA GLY A 193 -2.06 -14.52 -6.74
C GLY A 193 -0.97 -14.37 -7.82
N ASP A 194 -1.27 -13.65 -8.90
CA ASP A 194 -0.35 -13.48 -10.03
C ASP A 194 0.65 -12.32 -9.86
N TYR A 195 0.39 -11.42 -8.90
CA TYR A 195 1.09 -10.14 -8.80
C TYR A 195 1.73 -9.92 -7.44
N THR A 196 2.85 -9.24 -7.44
CA THR A 196 3.46 -8.66 -6.24
C THR A 196 2.69 -7.42 -5.77
N PHE A 197 2.88 -6.98 -4.52
CA PHE A 197 2.27 -5.74 -4.04
C PHE A 197 2.67 -4.51 -4.86
N SER A 198 3.94 -4.43 -5.25
CA SER A 198 4.43 -3.29 -6.02
C SER A 198 3.84 -3.31 -7.43
N GLN A 199 3.69 -4.48 -8.05
CA GLN A 199 2.90 -4.63 -9.28
C GLN A 199 1.45 -4.18 -9.11
N ARG A 200 0.81 -4.51 -7.99
CA ARG A 200 -0.58 -4.07 -7.71
C ARG A 200 -0.68 -2.54 -7.57
N ILE A 201 0.33 -1.88 -7.01
CA ILE A 201 0.39 -0.39 -6.98
C ILE A 201 0.47 0.16 -8.40
N TRP A 202 1.33 -0.40 -9.25
CA TRP A 202 1.44 -0.01 -10.66
C TRP A 202 0.16 -0.25 -11.46
N ILE A 203 -0.48 -1.41 -11.28
CA ILE A 203 -1.76 -1.71 -11.93
C ILE A 203 -2.84 -0.72 -11.50
N ASN A 204 -2.90 -0.39 -10.20
CA ASN A 204 -3.82 0.62 -9.68
C ASN A 204 -3.59 2.00 -10.33
N GLN A 205 -2.33 2.38 -10.56
CA GLN A 205 -2.00 3.60 -11.29
C GLN A 205 -2.48 3.55 -12.75
N ASP A 206 -2.21 2.45 -13.44
CA ASP A 206 -2.54 2.31 -14.86
C ASP A 206 -4.07 2.37 -15.06
N ILE A 207 -4.85 1.79 -14.13
CA ILE A 207 -6.32 1.92 -14.09
C ILE A 207 -6.74 3.37 -13.84
N LEU A 208 -6.19 4.02 -12.80
CA LEU A 208 -6.49 5.43 -12.50
C LEU A 208 -6.23 6.32 -13.71
N LYS A 209 -5.10 6.11 -14.39
CA LYS A 209 -4.73 6.87 -15.58
C LYS A 209 -5.76 6.68 -16.71
N ALA A 210 -6.20 5.44 -16.93
CA ALA A 210 -7.20 5.14 -17.95
C ALA A 210 -8.56 5.80 -17.63
N GLU A 211 -9.01 5.75 -16.38
CA GLU A 211 -10.25 6.41 -15.95
C GLU A 211 -10.17 7.94 -16.10
N LEU A 212 -9.04 8.55 -15.73
CA LEU A 212 -8.83 9.98 -15.94
C LEU A 212 -8.80 10.36 -17.43
N ASP A 213 -8.18 9.53 -18.27
CA ASP A 213 -8.14 9.73 -19.73
C ASP A 213 -9.55 9.69 -20.34
N GLU A 214 -10.38 8.74 -19.90
CA GLU A 214 -11.78 8.64 -20.31
C GLU A 214 -12.56 9.89 -19.90
N LEU A 215 -12.43 10.33 -18.64
CA LEU A 215 -13.07 11.54 -18.13
C LEU A 215 -12.66 12.79 -18.94
N LEU A 216 -11.37 12.96 -19.23
CA LEU A 216 -10.84 14.09 -19.99
C LEU A 216 -11.31 14.08 -21.45
N THR A 217 -11.35 12.90 -22.08
CA THR A 217 -11.86 12.75 -23.44
C THR A 217 -13.36 13.04 -23.51
N ALA A 218 -14.16 12.48 -22.60
CA ALA A 218 -15.60 12.71 -22.55
C ALA A 218 -15.93 14.20 -22.30
N ALA A 219 -15.19 14.83 -21.39
CA ALA A 219 -15.26 16.26 -21.11
C ALA A 219 -15.01 17.11 -22.37
N THR A 220 -14.04 16.72 -23.20
CA THR A 220 -13.70 17.45 -24.44
C THR A 220 -14.75 17.31 -25.54
N ILE A 221 -15.46 16.18 -25.61
CA ILE A 221 -16.47 15.91 -26.64
C ILE A 221 -17.78 16.70 -26.38
N GLN A 222 -18.12 17.01 -25.13
CA GLN A 222 -19.41 17.60 -24.75
C GLN A 222 -19.69 19.01 -25.29
N GLY A 223 -18.72 19.69 -25.91
CA GLY A 223 -18.94 20.96 -26.63
C GLY A 223 -19.38 22.15 -25.76
N GLN A 224 -19.32 22.03 -24.43
CA GLN A 224 -19.62 23.11 -23.49
C GLN A 224 -18.42 24.07 -23.39
N SER A 225 -18.63 25.26 -22.80
CA SER A 225 -17.53 26.19 -22.50
C SER A 225 -16.44 25.48 -21.67
N PRO A 226 -15.16 25.57 -22.06
CA PRO A 226 -14.04 24.94 -21.37
C PRO A 226 -14.04 25.19 -19.85
N LEU A 227 -14.38 26.41 -19.42
CA LEU A 227 -14.37 26.76 -18.00
C LEU A 227 -15.48 26.09 -17.19
N LYS A 228 -16.62 25.77 -17.81
CA LYS A 228 -17.70 25.01 -17.16
C LYS A 228 -17.30 23.54 -17.01
N ILE A 229 -16.68 22.99 -18.05
CA ILE A 229 -16.19 21.61 -18.05
C ILE A 229 -15.12 21.42 -16.98
N ALA A 230 -14.13 22.32 -16.91
CA ALA A 230 -13.06 22.26 -15.92
C ALA A 230 -13.61 22.21 -14.48
N ARG A 231 -14.63 23.01 -14.15
CA ARG A 231 -15.26 22.98 -12.81
C ARG A 231 -15.91 21.64 -12.49
N LYS A 232 -16.63 21.06 -13.45
CA LYS A 232 -17.28 19.75 -13.28
C LYS A 232 -16.25 18.64 -13.15
N LEU A 233 -15.21 18.69 -13.98
CA LEU A 233 -14.16 17.69 -14.03
C LEU A 233 -13.36 17.62 -12.73
N ARG A 234 -13.11 18.75 -12.06
CA ARG A 234 -12.39 18.77 -10.76
C ARG A 234 -12.99 17.82 -9.73
N GLY A 235 -14.32 17.79 -9.61
CA GLY A 235 -15.00 16.91 -8.65
C GLY A 235 -14.82 15.43 -9.00
N GLN A 236 -15.02 15.08 -10.27
CA GLN A 236 -14.91 13.70 -10.76
C GLN A 236 -13.46 13.19 -10.68
N VAL A 237 -12.49 14.03 -11.04
CA VAL A 237 -11.06 13.71 -10.93
C VAL A 237 -10.68 13.53 -9.47
N ALA A 238 -11.11 14.42 -8.57
CA ALA A 238 -10.83 14.29 -7.15
C ALA A 238 -11.41 12.98 -6.57
N GLU A 239 -12.66 12.66 -6.91
CA GLU A 239 -13.30 11.41 -6.48
C GLU A 239 -12.55 10.18 -6.99
N THR A 240 -12.19 10.16 -8.26
CA THR A 240 -11.43 9.06 -8.89
C THR A 240 -10.07 8.87 -8.21
N VAL A 241 -9.31 9.96 -8.03
CA VAL A 241 -8.01 9.95 -7.36
C VAL A 241 -8.13 9.48 -5.90
N ASN A 242 -9.18 9.92 -5.19
CA ASN A 242 -9.44 9.49 -3.81
C ASN A 242 -9.76 7.99 -3.70
N ASN A 243 -10.54 7.43 -4.65
CA ASN A 243 -10.83 6.00 -4.69
C ASN A 243 -9.57 5.18 -4.88
N HIS A 244 -8.70 5.59 -5.81
CA HIS A 244 -7.43 4.91 -6.05
C HIS A 244 -6.39 5.11 -4.93
N ARG A 245 -6.44 6.24 -4.21
CA ARG A 245 -5.70 6.42 -2.95
C ARG A 245 -6.13 5.35 -1.94
N TYR A 246 -7.44 5.18 -1.72
CA TYR A 246 -7.94 4.17 -0.79
C TYR A 246 -7.52 2.74 -1.17
N VAL A 247 -7.53 2.40 -2.46
CA VAL A 247 -7.02 1.10 -2.93
C VAL A 247 -5.53 0.93 -2.58
N THR A 248 -4.74 1.98 -2.75
CA THR A 248 -3.31 1.99 -2.42
C THR A 248 -3.07 1.82 -0.91
N GLU A 249 -3.80 2.55 -0.08
CA GLU A 249 -3.77 2.40 1.39
C GLU A 249 -4.15 0.96 1.80
N ARG A 250 -5.18 0.38 1.17
CA ARG A 250 -5.61 -1.00 1.44
C ARG A 250 -4.52 -2.02 1.08
N ILE A 251 -3.82 -1.84 -0.05
CA ILE A 251 -2.67 -2.68 -0.43
C ILE A 251 -1.58 -2.56 0.64
N ALA A 252 -1.20 -1.33 1.00
CA ALA A 252 -0.17 -1.08 2.01
C ALA A 252 -0.52 -1.75 3.35
N ARG A 253 -1.76 -1.58 3.81
CA ARG A 253 -2.22 -2.21 5.05
C ARG A 253 -2.10 -3.74 4.95
N THR A 254 -2.65 -4.33 3.89
CA THR A 254 -2.66 -5.78 3.69
C THR A 254 -1.24 -6.36 3.71
N GLU A 255 -0.30 -5.70 3.04
CA GLU A 255 1.10 -6.15 3.03
C GLU A 255 1.79 -6.01 4.38
N SER A 256 1.56 -4.91 5.12
CA SER A 256 2.15 -4.78 6.46
C SER A 256 1.71 -5.92 7.38
N ALA A 257 0.43 -6.32 7.35
CA ALA A 257 -0.02 -7.49 8.12
C ALA A 257 0.68 -8.77 7.66
N ARG A 258 0.73 -9.02 6.35
CA ARG A 258 1.39 -10.21 5.79
C ARG A 258 2.85 -10.32 6.22
N ILE A 259 3.59 -9.22 6.14
CA ILE A 259 5.01 -9.16 6.49
C ILE A 259 5.22 -9.40 7.99
N GLN A 260 4.39 -8.78 8.83
CA GLN A 260 4.43 -8.99 10.29
C GLN A 260 4.11 -10.44 10.67
N THR A 261 3.09 -11.03 10.06
CA THR A 261 2.77 -12.45 10.27
C THR A 261 3.91 -13.35 9.83
N GLN A 262 4.57 -13.07 8.69
CA GLN A 262 5.74 -13.85 8.30
C GLN A 262 6.87 -13.73 9.35
N ALA A 263 7.14 -12.53 9.87
CA ALA A 263 8.13 -12.35 10.94
C ALA A 263 7.79 -13.15 12.20
N GLN A 264 6.50 -13.26 12.55
CA GLN A 264 6.01 -14.08 13.66
C GLN A 264 6.26 -15.56 13.40
N LEU A 265 5.85 -16.08 12.24
CA LEU A 265 6.04 -17.48 11.85
C LEU A 265 7.53 -17.85 11.81
N ASP A 266 8.36 -17.01 11.21
CA ASP A 266 9.81 -17.24 11.15
C ASP A 266 10.42 -17.30 12.55
N SER A 267 9.96 -16.43 13.45
CA SER A 267 10.39 -16.45 14.86
C SER A 267 9.94 -17.73 15.55
N PHE A 268 8.70 -18.16 15.36
CA PHE A 268 8.17 -19.38 15.99
C PHE A 268 8.91 -20.62 15.52
N ASN A 269 9.13 -20.75 14.21
CA ASN A 269 9.90 -21.83 13.62
C ASN A 269 11.35 -21.84 14.12
N LYS A 270 11.98 -20.67 14.19
CA LYS A 270 13.36 -20.53 14.66
C LYS A 270 13.54 -20.92 16.12
N PHE A 271 12.58 -20.58 16.98
CA PHE A 271 12.65 -20.85 18.42
C PHE A 271 11.93 -22.15 18.83
N GLY A 272 11.51 -22.97 17.86
CA GLY A 272 10.99 -24.32 18.11
C GLY A 272 9.57 -24.36 18.69
N TYR A 273 8.72 -23.39 18.35
CA TYR A 273 7.31 -23.40 18.75
C TYR A 273 6.47 -24.16 17.70
N ASP A 274 5.87 -25.28 18.11
CA ASP A 274 5.00 -26.09 17.24
C ASP A 274 3.57 -25.52 17.11
N TYR A 275 3.17 -24.66 18.05
CA TYR A 275 1.83 -24.11 18.13
C TYR A 275 1.84 -22.59 18.27
N CYS A 276 0.78 -21.97 17.76
CA CYS A 276 0.49 -20.57 17.95
C CYS A 276 -0.97 -20.39 18.36
N LYS A 277 -1.25 -19.23 18.96
CA LYS A 277 -2.59 -18.80 19.30
C LYS A 277 -2.96 -17.59 18.45
N TRP A 278 -4.10 -17.66 17.78
CA TRP A 278 -4.70 -16.55 17.07
C TRP A 278 -5.12 -15.45 18.03
N VAL A 279 -4.77 -14.22 17.69
CA VAL A 279 -5.21 -13.01 18.39
C VAL A 279 -6.00 -12.14 17.42
N ALA A 280 -7.30 -12.13 17.60
CA ALA A 280 -8.20 -11.28 16.84
C ALA A 280 -7.94 -9.80 17.17
N GLU A 281 -7.93 -8.96 16.13
CA GLU A 281 -7.88 -7.51 16.28
C GLU A 281 -9.10 -6.98 17.06
N PRO A 282 -9.02 -5.79 17.69
CA PRO A 282 -10.12 -5.25 18.50
C PRO A 282 -11.46 -5.15 17.76
N SER A 283 -11.44 -4.82 16.47
CA SER A 283 -12.61 -4.69 15.59
C SER A 283 -12.76 -5.85 14.61
N ALA A 284 -12.32 -7.06 14.98
CA ALA A 284 -12.30 -8.21 14.09
C ALA A 284 -13.68 -8.48 13.47
N CYS A 285 -13.69 -8.84 12.18
CA CYS A 285 -14.90 -9.32 11.51
C CYS A 285 -15.29 -10.71 12.03
N ASP A 286 -16.50 -11.16 11.69
CA ASP A 286 -17.03 -12.43 12.18
C ASP A 286 -16.19 -13.64 11.71
N ILE A 287 -15.61 -13.60 10.51
CA ILE A 287 -14.67 -14.63 10.03
C ILE A 287 -13.44 -14.73 10.95
N CYS A 288 -12.83 -13.59 11.29
CA CYS A 288 -11.65 -13.55 12.16
C CYS A 288 -11.99 -13.95 13.62
N LYS A 289 -13.21 -13.66 14.09
CA LYS A 289 -13.69 -14.13 15.40
C LYS A 289 -13.86 -15.64 15.40
N GLU A 290 -14.47 -16.21 14.36
CA GLU A 290 -14.66 -17.65 14.21
C GLU A 290 -13.32 -18.38 14.22
N ILE A 291 -12.30 -17.86 13.53
CA ILE A 291 -10.93 -18.40 13.59
C ILE A 291 -10.35 -18.30 15.01
N SER A 292 -10.60 -17.20 15.73
CA SER A 292 -10.11 -17.03 17.11
C SER A 292 -10.78 -17.97 18.12
N GLU A 293 -11.99 -18.42 17.82
CA GLU A 293 -12.80 -19.33 18.63
C GLU A 293 -12.73 -20.78 18.12
N GLY A 294 -12.02 -21.02 17.01
CA GLY A 294 -11.80 -22.32 16.40
C GLY A 294 -10.57 -23.05 16.95
N GLY A 295 -9.95 -23.88 16.11
CA GLY A 295 -8.73 -24.61 16.44
C GLY A 295 -8.88 -25.58 17.61
N ARG A 296 -7.77 -25.91 18.27
CA ARG A 296 -7.74 -26.91 19.35
C ARG A 296 -8.60 -26.46 20.53
N ALA A 297 -9.64 -27.26 20.83
CA ALA A 297 -10.61 -27.04 21.90
C ALA A 297 -11.35 -25.69 21.83
N GLY A 298 -11.47 -25.10 20.64
CA GLY A 298 -12.20 -23.84 20.44
C GLY A 298 -11.51 -22.62 21.07
N ARG A 299 -10.16 -22.63 21.12
CA ARG A 299 -9.35 -21.60 21.79
C ARG A 299 -8.45 -20.81 20.84
N GLY A 300 -8.64 -20.98 19.53
CA GLY A 300 -7.83 -20.35 18.50
C GLY A 300 -6.38 -20.83 18.49
N ILE A 301 -6.13 -22.06 18.96
CA ILE A 301 -4.79 -22.66 19.00
C ILE A 301 -4.60 -23.55 17.77
N TYR A 302 -3.57 -23.27 16.99
CA TYR A 302 -3.24 -23.94 15.74
C TYR A 302 -1.80 -24.44 15.77
N ARG A 303 -1.49 -25.47 14.98
CA ARG A 303 -0.08 -25.77 14.67
C ARG A 303 0.46 -24.64 13.80
N VAL A 304 1.72 -24.29 13.95
CA VAL A 304 2.34 -23.21 13.15
C VAL A 304 2.24 -23.47 11.65
N ASP A 305 2.34 -24.74 11.23
CA ASP A 305 2.20 -25.15 9.82
C ASP A 305 0.75 -25.09 9.29
N ASP A 306 -0.24 -25.11 10.19
CA ASP A 306 -1.66 -25.29 9.86
C ASP A 306 -2.52 -24.07 10.26
N VAL A 307 -1.89 -22.98 10.72
CA VAL A 307 -2.61 -21.76 11.09
C VAL A 307 -3.15 -21.08 9.83
N PRO A 308 -4.40 -20.58 9.84
CA PRO A 308 -4.91 -19.81 8.72
C PRO A 308 -4.02 -18.61 8.39
N ASP A 309 -3.88 -18.30 7.10
CA ASP A 309 -3.06 -17.18 6.65
C ASP A 309 -3.62 -15.84 7.16
N ILE A 310 -2.71 -14.96 7.59
CA ILE A 310 -3.01 -13.54 7.86
C ILE A 310 -2.27 -12.73 6.79
N PRO A 311 -2.96 -11.81 6.08
CA PRO A 311 -4.34 -11.38 6.28
C PRO A 311 -5.39 -12.30 5.62
N VAL A 312 -6.51 -12.56 6.33
CA VAL A 312 -7.66 -13.36 5.82
C VAL A 312 -8.51 -12.56 4.84
N HIS A 313 -8.58 -11.24 5.03
CA HIS A 313 -9.36 -10.30 4.24
C HIS A 313 -8.61 -8.97 4.14
N PRO A 314 -8.99 -8.09 3.18
CA PRO A 314 -8.42 -6.76 3.13
C PRO A 314 -8.61 -6.01 4.46
N ASN A 315 -7.60 -5.24 4.87
CA ASN A 315 -7.52 -4.52 6.15
C ASN A 315 -7.45 -5.39 7.42
N CYS A 316 -7.31 -6.72 7.33
CA CYS A 316 -7.14 -7.57 8.50
C CYS A 316 -5.90 -7.17 9.32
N ARG A 317 -6.07 -7.09 10.65
CA ARG A 317 -4.99 -6.80 11.61
C ARG A 317 -4.89 -7.81 12.74
N CYS A 318 -5.43 -9.00 12.52
CA CYS A 318 -5.21 -10.11 13.45
C CYS A 318 -3.72 -10.45 13.51
N SER A 319 -3.29 -11.07 14.60
CA SER A 319 -1.92 -11.54 14.77
C SER A 319 -1.91 -12.95 15.34
N ILE A 320 -0.71 -13.52 15.45
CA ILE A 320 -0.49 -14.79 16.12
C ILE A 320 0.54 -14.61 17.24
N ALA A 321 0.36 -15.36 18.32
CA ALA A 321 1.28 -15.40 19.45
C ALA A 321 1.82 -16.82 19.64
N ALA A 322 3.12 -16.96 19.91
CA ALA A 322 3.70 -18.27 20.23
C ALA A 322 2.98 -18.90 21.42
N TYR A 323 2.69 -20.20 21.32
CA TYR A 323 2.01 -21.02 22.31
C TYR A 323 2.82 -22.31 22.54
N ALA A 324 3.20 -22.60 23.79
CA ALA A 324 3.71 -23.92 24.17
C ALA A 324 2.65 -24.67 25.00
N PRO A 325 2.47 -25.99 24.84
CA PRO A 325 1.55 -26.78 25.68
C PRO A 325 1.86 -26.66 27.19
N GLY A 326 3.11 -26.37 27.57
CA GLY A 326 3.52 -26.10 28.94
C GLY A 326 3.15 -24.71 29.47
N ASP A 327 2.73 -23.78 28.62
CA ASP A 327 2.24 -22.45 29.03
C ASP A 327 0.86 -22.54 29.71
N GLU A 328 0.21 -23.71 29.69
CA GLU A 328 -0.98 -23.99 30.49
C GLU A 328 -0.67 -24.20 31.99
N ALA A 329 0.61 -24.36 32.36
CA ALA A 329 1.07 -24.66 33.72
C ALA A 329 1.92 -23.55 34.36
N LYS A 330 2.12 -22.41 33.68
CA LYS A 330 2.84 -21.22 34.18
C LYS A 330 1.89 -20.14 34.67
#